data_AF-A0A4Y2P037-F1
#
_entry.id   AF-A0A4Y2P037-F1
#
_cell.length_a   1.000
_cell.length_b   1.000
_cell.length_c   1.000
_cell.angle_alpha   90.00
_cell.angle_beta   90.00
_cell.angle_gamma   90.00
#
_symmetry.space_group_name_H-M   'P 1'
#
loop_
_entity.id
_entity.type
_entity.pdbx_description
1 polymer ?
#
loop_
_entity_poly.entity_id
_entity_poly.type
_entity_poly.pdbx_seq_one_letter_code
_entity_poly.pdbx_strand_id
1 'polypeptide(L)'
;MKINNDQLFDEVVLAKEYLQSNWEQWKQEEITRDVIISSEEKWFRLFGHFKENHLATSNLIKIVEYAFCLPGTSAPVERVFSLMNNAWPDDRGLMKESTVKGLMTCKINIGLACEDFYKIKNKINFLKKVLANETYT
;
A
#
# COMPACT_ATOMS: atom_id res chain seq x y z
N MET A 1 8.70 -3.88 13.76
CA MET A 1 9.49 -4.54 12.71
C MET A 1 10.89 -4.79 13.25
N LYS A 2 11.33 -6.05 13.38
CA LYS A 2 12.71 -6.35 13.78
C LYS A 2 13.55 -6.57 12.52
N ILE A 3 14.57 -5.74 12.35
CA ILE A 3 15.49 -5.73 11.21
C ILE A 3 16.87 -6.08 11.75
N ASN A 4 17.60 -6.96 11.06
CA ASN A 4 19.01 -7.17 11.32
C ASN A 4 19.82 -6.20 10.44
N ASN A 5 20.53 -5.25 11.06
CA ASN A 5 21.26 -4.21 10.34
C ASN A 5 22.45 -4.75 9.53
N ASP A 6 23.14 -5.77 10.03
CA ASP A 6 24.30 -6.34 9.36
C ASP A 6 23.85 -7.06 8.08
N GLN A 7 22.82 -7.90 8.19
CA GLN A 7 22.22 -8.55 7.02
C GLN A 7 21.61 -7.53 6.05
N LEU A 8 20.95 -6.50 6.57
CA LEU A 8 20.40 -5.44 5.72
C LEU A 8 21.49 -4.72 4.93
N PHE A 9 22.65 -4.47 5.53
CA PHE A 9 23.76 -3.82 4.83
C PHE A 9 24.19 -4.64 3.61
N ASP A 10 24.40 -5.96 3.79
CA ASP A 10 24.73 -6.86 2.69
C ASP A 10 23.63 -6.88 1.61
N GLU A 11 22.37 -6.98 2.03
CA GLU A 11 21.20 -6.94 1.14
C GLU A 11 21.15 -5.64 0.30
N VAL A 12 21.45 -4.49 0.92
CA VAL A 12 21.47 -3.17 0.27
C VAL A 12 22.65 -3.02 -0.68
N VAL A 13 23.84 -3.52 -0.32
CA VAL A 13 25.01 -3.49 -1.20
C VAL A 13 24.73 -4.28 -2.48
N LEU A 14 24.25 -5.52 -2.34
CA LEU A 14 23.88 -6.36 -3.48
C LEU A 14 22.78 -5.72 -4.34
N ALA A 15 21.79 -5.09 -3.71
CA ALA A 15 20.70 -4.44 -4.42
C ALA A 15 21.22 -3.24 -5.22
N LYS A 16 22.11 -2.46 -4.62
CA LYS A 16 22.75 -1.32 -5.28
C LYS A 16 23.59 -1.77 -6.47
N GLU A 17 24.40 -2.81 -6.32
CA GLU A 17 25.20 -3.39 -7.40
C GLU A 17 24.31 -3.83 -8.56
N TYR A 18 23.26 -4.61 -8.29
CA TYR A 18 22.31 -5.05 -9.32
C TYR A 18 21.66 -3.86 -10.04
N LEU A 19 21.15 -2.88 -9.29
CA LEU A 19 20.50 -1.70 -9.87
C LEU A 19 21.46 -0.88 -10.73
N GLN A 20 22.71 -0.72 -10.30
CA GLN A 20 23.73 0.01 -11.05
C GLN A 20 24.12 -0.73 -12.34
N SER A 21 24.31 -2.04 -12.28
CA SER A 21 24.67 -2.86 -13.45
C SER A 21 23.57 -2.88 -14.50
N ASN A 22 22.30 -2.84 -14.10
CA ASN A 22 21.16 -2.90 -15.02
C ASN A 22 20.65 -1.51 -15.47
N TRP A 23 21.17 -0.43 -14.89
CA TRP A 23 20.65 0.93 -15.12
C TRP A 23 20.65 1.35 -16.59
N GLU A 24 21.76 1.15 -17.29
CA GLU A 24 21.89 1.57 -18.70
C GLU A 24 21.03 0.68 -19.60
N GLN A 25 20.98 -0.62 -19.34
CA GLN A 25 20.11 -1.54 -20.07
C GLN A 25 18.63 -1.14 -19.96
N TRP A 26 18.18 -0.78 -18.76
CA TRP A 26 16.80 -0.34 -18.54
C TRP A 26 16.49 0.97 -19.26
N LYS A 27 17.42 1.93 -19.28
CA LYS A 27 17.25 3.15 -20.08
C LYS A 27 17.11 2.87 -21.57
N GLN A 28 17.93 1.98 -22.11
CA GLN A 28 17.85 1.59 -23.51
C GLN A 28 16.53 0.84 -23.81
N GLU A 29 16.06 0.01 -22.88
CA GLU A 29 14.75 -0.65 -22.96
C GLU A 29 13.61 0.36 -22.98
N GLU A 30 13.65 1.37 -22.09
CA GLU A 30 12.66 2.45 -22.02
C GLU A 30 12.57 3.23 -23.34
N ILE A 31 13.71 3.56 -23.94
CA ILE A 31 13.79 4.26 -25.24
C ILE A 31 13.27 3.37 -26.38
N THR A 32 13.74 2.12 -26.44
CA THR A 32 13.42 1.21 -27.56
C THR A 32 11.94 0.85 -27.58
N ARG A 33 11.32 0.72 -26.41
CA ARG A 33 9.91 0.35 -26.27
C ARG A 33 8.97 1.54 -26.15
N ASP A 34 9.51 2.75 -26.04
CA ASP A 34 8.77 4.00 -25.77
C ASP A 34 7.86 3.87 -24.52
N VAL A 35 8.40 3.28 -23.44
CA VAL A 35 7.68 3.02 -22.18
C VAL A 35 8.60 3.32 -21.00
N ILE A 36 8.07 3.95 -19.96
CA ILE A 36 8.80 4.15 -18.69
C ILE A 36 8.68 2.88 -17.83
N ILE A 37 9.81 2.30 -17.40
CA ILE A 37 9.79 1.19 -16.47
C ILE A 37 9.48 1.75 -15.08
N SER A 38 8.35 1.32 -14.51
CA SER A 38 7.88 1.78 -13.21
C SER A 38 8.82 1.37 -12.08
N SER A 39 8.69 2.02 -10.92
CA SER A 39 9.51 1.66 -9.75
C SER A 39 9.18 0.25 -9.25
N GLU A 40 7.91 -0.12 -9.28
CA GLU A 40 7.39 -1.45 -8.90
C GLU A 40 8.04 -2.54 -9.75
N GLU A 41 8.11 -2.34 -11.08
CA GLU A 41 8.73 -3.28 -12.00
C GLU A 41 10.24 -3.42 -11.73
N LYS A 42 10.94 -2.32 -11.41
CA LYS A 42 12.37 -2.34 -11.04
C LYS A 42 12.62 -3.16 -9.77
N TRP A 43 11.79 -2.97 -8.74
CA TRP A 43 11.84 -3.77 -7.51
C TRP A 43 11.47 -5.24 -7.76
N PHE A 44 10.47 -5.50 -8.61
CA PHE A 44 10.06 -6.86 -8.98
C PHE A 44 11.21 -7.63 -9.64
N ARG A 45 11.88 -7.02 -10.62
CA ARG A 45 13.05 -7.61 -11.29
C ARG A 45 14.20 -7.88 -10.32
N LEU A 46 14.51 -6.94 -9.43
CA LEU A 46 15.52 -7.11 -8.38
C LEU A 46 15.22 -8.31 -7.48
N PHE A 47 14.01 -8.39 -6.93
CA PHE A 47 13.64 -9.50 -6.05
C PHE A 47 13.54 -10.84 -6.79
N GLY A 48 13.17 -10.82 -8.07
CA GLY A 48 13.28 -11.97 -8.96
C GLY A 48 14.72 -12.48 -9.05
N HIS A 49 15.67 -11.59 -9.35
CA HIS A 49 17.09 -11.92 -9.40
C HIS A 49 17.61 -12.48 -8.07
N PHE A 50 17.26 -11.86 -6.95
CA PHE A 50 17.66 -12.35 -5.62
C PHE A 50 17.10 -13.75 -5.32
N LYS A 51 15.85 -14.01 -5.71
CA LYS A 51 15.22 -15.33 -5.55
C LYS A 51 15.92 -16.40 -6.41
N GLU A 52 16.24 -16.08 -7.66
CA GLU A 52 16.93 -16.98 -8.59
C GLU A 52 18.35 -17.32 -8.12
N ASN A 53 19.04 -16.37 -7.49
CA ASN A 53 20.41 -16.53 -7.02
C ASN A 53 20.50 -16.95 -5.54
N HIS A 54 19.38 -17.32 -4.91
CA HIS A 54 19.30 -17.73 -3.50
C HIS A 54 19.90 -16.72 -2.51
N LEU A 55 19.78 -15.42 -2.82
CA LEU A 55 20.24 -14.35 -1.97
C LEU A 55 19.23 -14.06 -0.86
N ALA A 56 19.71 -13.72 0.34
CA ALA A 56 18.84 -13.28 1.43
C ALA A 56 18.26 -11.90 1.10
N THR A 57 16.98 -11.68 1.41
CA THR A 57 16.26 -10.42 1.11
C THR A 57 15.27 -10.02 2.21
N SER A 58 15.34 -10.72 3.34
CA SER A 58 14.30 -10.74 4.36
C SER A 58 14.18 -9.41 5.11
N ASN A 59 15.21 -8.56 5.07
CA ASN A 59 15.22 -7.26 5.72
C ASN A 59 14.81 -6.16 4.74
N LEU A 60 15.35 -6.21 3.53
CA LEU A 60 15.07 -5.26 2.45
C LEU A 60 13.60 -5.32 2.02
N ILE A 61 13.02 -6.52 1.86
CA ILE A 61 11.59 -6.67 1.52
C ILE A 61 10.72 -5.93 2.54
N LYS A 62 10.99 -6.08 3.84
CA LYS A 62 10.19 -5.42 4.89
C LYS A 62 10.24 -3.89 4.80
N ILE A 63 11.40 -3.33 4.43
CA ILE A 63 11.57 -1.88 4.25
C ILE A 63 10.81 -1.41 3.01
N VAL A 64 10.95 -2.14 1.90
CA VAL A 64 10.31 -1.81 0.64
C VAL A 64 8.78 -1.91 0.79
N GLU A 65 8.26 -2.99 1.37
CA GLU A 65 6.84 -3.15 1.70
C GLU A 65 6.32 -1.97 2.52
N TYR A 66 7.05 -1.59 3.58
CA TYR A 66 6.67 -0.44 4.40
C TYR A 66 6.66 0.87 3.59
N ALA A 67 7.67 1.11 2.76
CA ALA A 67 7.76 2.31 1.93
C ALA A 67 6.59 2.39 0.92
N PHE A 68 6.20 1.27 0.31
CA PHE A 68 5.07 1.19 -0.61
C PHE A 68 3.70 1.31 0.06
N CYS A 69 3.60 1.04 1.37
CA CYS A 69 2.39 1.33 2.13
C CYS A 69 2.19 2.83 2.42
N LEU A 70 3.21 3.67 2.25
CA LEU A 70 3.10 5.10 2.48
C LEU A 70 2.49 5.77 1.25
N PRO A 71 1.41 6.56 1.41
CA PRO A 71 0.87 7.33 0.29
C PRO A 71 1.89 8.37 -0.16
N GLY A 72 2.16 8.44 -1.47
CA GLY A 72 3.11 9.40 -2.05
C GLY A 72 2.63 10.86 -2.02
N THR A 73 1.39 11.11 -1.61
CA THR A 73 0.78 12.45 -1.52
C THR A 73 -0.17 12.56 -0.33
N SER A 74 -0.55 13.78 0.05
CA SER A 74 -1.60 14.02 1.05
C SER A 74 -3.01 13.74 0.53
N ALA A 75 -3.20 13.58 -0.79
CA ALA A 75 -4.51 13.47 -1.42
C ALA A 75 -5.41 12.35 -0.85
N PRO A 76 -4.91 11.13 -0.54
CA PRO A 76 -5.72 10.11 0.11
C PRO A 76 -6.24 10.56 1.49
N VAL A 77 -5.41 11.25 2.26
CA VAL A 77 -5.77 11.78 3.59
C VAL A 77 -6.76 12.93 3.47
N GLU A 78 -6.54 13.85 2.53
CA GLU A 78 -7.46 14.95 2.23
C GLU A 78 -8.83 14.45 1.79
N ARG A 79 -8.89 13.35 1.02
CA ARG A 79 -10.13 12.68 0.66
C ARG A 79 -10.88 12.18 1.91
N VAL A 80 -10.18 11.61 2.88
CA VAL A 80 -10.78 11.21 4.17
C VAL A 80 -11.33 12.44 4.89
N PHE A 81 -10.57 13.52 4.99
CA PHE A 81 -11.05 14.74 5.65
C PHE A 81 -12.27 15.36 4.96
N SER A 82 -12.28 15.43 3.63
CA SER A 82 -13.42 15.91 2.85
C SER A 82 -14.68 15.07 3.09
N LEU A 83 -14.54 13.74 3.05
CA LEU A 83 -15.64 12.82 3.33
C LEU A 83 -16.15 12.94 4.77
N MET A 84 -15.25 13.19 5.73
CA MET A 84 -15.59 13.36 7.14
C MET A 84 -16.34 14.67 7.35
N ASN A 85 -15.86 15.78 6.80
CA ASN A 85 -16.53 17.09 6.89
C ASN A 85 -17.93 17.07 6.26
N ASN A 86 -18.11 16.32 5.17
CA ASN A 86 -19.44 16.14 4.56
C ASN A 86 -20.39 15.30 5.42
N ALA A 87 -19.87 14.30 6.15
CA ALA A 87 -20.66 13.41 6.99
C ALA A 87 -20.91 13.97 8.40
N TRP A 88 -20.00 14.82 8.89
CA TRP A 88 -20.02 15.43 10.22
C TRP A 88 -19.92 16.96 10.12
N PRO A 89 -20.96 17.64 9.61
CA PRO A 89 -21.01 19.10 9.67
C PRO A 89 -21.48 19.56 11.07
N ASP A 90 -20.99 20.71 11.53
CA ASP A 90 -21.23 21.26 12.88
C ASP A 90 -22.72 21.49 13.21
N ASP A 91 -23.55 21.62 12.18
CA ASP A 91 -24.99 21.92 12.25
C ASP A 91 -25.87 20.66 12.40
N ARG A 92 -25.33 19.45 12.18
CA ARG A 92 -26.08 18.17 12.25
C ARG A 92 -25.51 17.24 13.32
N GLY A 93 -25.67 17.64 14.57
CA GLY A 93 -25.87 16.77 15.73
C GLY A 93 -24.95 15.57 15.92
N LEU A 94 -24.07 15.66 16.93
CA LEU A 94 -23.87 14.65 17.98
C LEU A 94 -23.48 13.21 17.56
N MET A 95 -22.93 12.98 16.38
CA MET A 95 -22.29 11.70 16.14
C MET A 95 -21.08 11.56 17.07
N LYS A 96 -20.96 10.40 17.72
CA LYS A 96 -19.77 10.09 18.52
C LYS A 96 -18.59 9.86 17.57
N GLU A 97 -17.38 10.16 18.03
CA GLU A 97 -16.15 9.90 17.28
C GLU A 97 -16.09 8.45 16.78
N SER A 98 -16.46 7.50 17.63
CA SER A 98 -16.54 6.07 17.29
C SER A 98 -17.47 5.77 16.12
N THR A 99 -18.60 6.49 16.04
CA THR A 99 -19.60 6.32 14.97
C THR A 99 -19.05 6.85 13.65
N VAL A 100 -18.42 8.02 13.67
CA VAL A 100 -17.83 8.57 12.44
C VAL A 100 -16.62 7.76 12.00
N LYS A 101 -15.76 7.32 12.92
CA LYS A 101 -14.69 6.37 12.60
C LYS A 101 -15.23 5.13 11.89
N GLY A 102 -16.27 4.49 12.43
CA GLY A 102 -16.90 3.33 11.80
C GLY A 102 -17.49 3.62 10.41
N LEU A 103 -18.19 4.76 10.27
CA LEU A 103 -18.74 5.20 8.99
C LEU A 103 -17.65 5.44 7.94
N MET A 104 -16.57 6.12 8.31
CA MET A 104 -15.44 6.42 7.42
C MET A 104 -14.72 5.15 7.01
N THR A 105 -14.43 4.24 7.94
CA THR A 105 -13.81 2.94 7.65
C THR A 105 -14.66 2.14 6.67
N CYS A 106 -15.98 2.07 6.87
CA CYS A 106 -16.88 1.41 5.90
C CYS A 106 -16.85 2.09 4.53
N LYS A 107 -16.94 3.42 4.49
CA LYS A 107 -17.00 4.17 3.23
C LYS A 107 -15.71 4.10 2.40
N ILE A 108 -14.56 4.05 3.08
CA ILE A 108 -13.24 3.99 2.44
C ILE A 108 -12.92 2.55 2.01
N ASN A 109 -13.18 1.56 2.86
CA ASN A 109 -12.69 0.20 2.64
C ASN A 109 -13.65 -0.71 1.88
N ILE A 110 -14.95 -0.45 1.87
CA ILE A 110 -15.94 -1.37 1.28
C ILE A 110 -16.12 -1.13 -0.21
N GLY A 111 -15.94 0.10 -0.70
CA GLY A 111 -16.06 0.43 -2.13
C GLY A 111 -17.43 0.15 -2.77
N LEU A 112 -18.44 -0.21 -2.00
CA LEU A 112 -19.79 -0.55 -2.48
C LEU A 112 -20.70 0.66 -2.50
N ALA A 113 -21.66 0.65 -3.42
CA ALA A 113 -22.82 1.54 -3.36
C ALA A 113 -23.67 1.24 -2.11
N CYS A 114 -24.41 2.24 -1.62
CA CYS A 114 -25.24 2.09 -0.42
C CYS A 114 -26.27 0.95 -0.55
N GLU A 115 -26.80 0.72 -1.74
CA GLU A 115 -27.76 -0.35 -2.04
C GLU A 115 -27.14 -1.74 -1.83
N ASP A 116 -25.88 -1.93 -2.24
CA ASP A 116 -25.16 -3.18 -2.07
C ASP A 116 -24.65 -3.35 -0.64
N PHE A 117 -24.24 -2.25 0.01
CA PHE A 117 -23.93 -2.27 1.43
C PHE A 117 -25.12 -2.72 2.28
N TYR A 118 -26.34 -2.29 1.94
CA TYR A 118 -27.56 -2.69 2.63
C TYR A 118 -27.77 -4.21 2.62
N LYS A 119 -27.40 -4.89 1.52
CA LYS A 119 -27.49 -6.36 1.38
C LYS A 119 -26.52 -7.10 2.31
N ILE A 120 -25.45 -6.45 2.76
CA ILE A 120 -24.41 -7.04 3.61
C ILE A 120 -24.39 -6.50 5.04
N LYS A 121 -25.28 -5.56 5.40
CA LYS A 121 -25.29 -4.89 6.72
C LYS A 121 -25.40 -5.84 7.92
N ASN A 122 -25.98 -7.02 7.73
CA ASN A 122 -26.15 -8.03 8.78
C ASN A 122 -25.00 -9.05 8.83
N LYS A 123 -24.03 -8.99 7.91
CA LYS A 123 -22.87 -9.88 7.89
C LYS A 123 -21.81 -9.38 8.87
N ILE A 124 -22.08 -9.50 10.17
CA ILE A 124 -21.23 -8.98 11.25
C ILE A 124 -19.76 -9.43 11.12
N ASN A 125 -19.53 -10.69 10.77
CA ASN A 125 -18.16 -11.20 10.59
C ASN A 125 -17.41 -10.50 9.45
N PHE A 126 -18.11 -10.21 8.35
CA PHE A 126 -17.55 -9.43 7.25
C PHE A 126 -17.23 -8.00 7.70
N LEU A 127 -18.16 -7.33 8.38
CA LEU A 127 -17.96 -5.96 8.88
C LEU A 127 -16.83 -5.86 9.92
N LYS A 128 -16.63 -6.89 10.74
CA LYS A 128 -15.49 -6.97 11.67
C LYS A 128 -14.16 -7.06 10.94
N LYS A 129 -14.09 -7.87 9.88
CA LYS A 129 -12.90 -7.91 9.03
C LYS A 129 -12.65 -6.53 8.41
N VAL A 130 -13.71 -5.86 7.89
CA VAL A 130 -13.63 -4.49 7.33
C VAL A 130 -12.96 -3.49 8.27
N LEU A 131 -13.34 -3.55 9.54
CA LEU A 131 -12.76 -2.71 10.59
C LEU A 131 -11.30 -3.05 10.90
N ALA A 132 -10.90 -4.32 10.75
CA ALA A 132 -9.54 -4.80 10.98
C ALA A 132 -8.59 -4.55 9.80
N ASN A 133 -9.08 -4.01 8.68
CA ASN A 133 -8.32 -3.79 7.45
C ASN A 133 -7.68 -5.08 6.87
N GLU A 134 -8.34 -6.22 7.09
CA GLU A 134 -7.91 -7.52 6.55
C GLU A 134 -8.28 -7.67 5.06
N THR A 135 -7.68 -8.60 4.33
CA THR A 135 -8.13 -8.89 2.95
C THR A 135 -9.44 -9.70 2.98
N TYR A 136 -10.49 -9.22 2.30
CA TYR A 136 -11.85 -9.80 2.34
C TYR A 136 -12.13 -10.76 1.16
N THR A 137 -11.15 -11.56 0.76
CA THR A 137 -11.30 -12.57 -0.30
C THR A 137 -12.17 -13.74 0.16
#